data_AF-A0A6J8EAA3-F1
#
_entry.id   AF-A0A6J8EAA3-F1
#
_cell.length_a   1.000
_cell.length_b   1.000
_cell.length_c   1.000
_cell.angle_alpha   90.00
_cell.angle_beta   90.00
_cell.angle_gamma   90.00
#
_symmetry.space_group_name_H-M   'P 1'
#
loop_
_entity.id
_entity.type
_entity.pdbx_description
1 polymer ?
#
loop_
_entity_poly.entity_id
_entity_poly.type
_entity_poly.pdbx_seq_one_letter_code
_entity_poly.pdbx_strand_id
1 'polypeptide(L)'
;MAEQQKFDEDYYLADLYEDDAVKDLLSYNPCLTGNLSYNPCLTDLIDNKISTYLGLVDIIFAYCYDVRSTEGEHNVESSWTISKLSSTLSWLDTFTSVEETLRACYRRCLCYPLYRNWEFTVKVHHDTVQIFNGGRQTLLKCLLDIHRCFSESYPHYLLNDLYITDYCVWIQSADSKQLQSLTEAIKKFDLKKFDVGLNLPFIESQTKEAMVDDVIENLGKDVSNIKIPHDSDDDSTDSSGEYTETDDGSTDSECSSKKLRC
;
A
#
# COMPACT_ATOMS: atom_id res chain seq x y z
N MET A 1 3.38 -14.30 3.31
CA MET A 1 2.34 -15.36 3.38
C MET A 1 1.02 -14.84 3.94
N ALA A 2 0.98 -14.09 5.05
CA ALA A 2 -0.28 -13.52 5.56
C ALA A 2 -0.74 -12.23 4.85
N GLU A 3 0.19 -11.33 4.54
CA GLU A 3 -0.11 -10.06 3.84
C GLU A 3 -0.64 -10.32 2.42
N GLN A 4 -0.01 -11.25 1.69
CA GLN A 4 -0.47 -11.66 0.36
C GLN A 4 -1.90 -12.21 0.37
N GLN A 5 -2.28 -12.93 1.43
CA GLN A 5 -3.63 -13.46 1.58
C GLN A 5 -4.64 -12.39 1.99
N LYS A 6 -4.17 -11.31 2.63
CA LYS A 6 -5.03 -10.22 3.09
C LYS A 6 -5.20 -9.11 2.05
N PHE A 7 -4.26 -8.98 1.11
CA PHE A 7 -4.37 -8.07 -0.02
C PHE A 7 -5.66 -8.34 -0.80
N ASP A 8 -6.35 -7.25 -1.13
CA ASP A 8 -7.65 -7.25 -1.79
C ASP A 8 -7.52 -6.34 -3.01
N GLU A 9 -7.54 -6.95 -4.19
CA GLU A 9 -7.30 -6.28 -5.47
C GLU A 9 -8.40 -5.26 -5.76
N ASP A 10 -9.66 -5.63 -5.54
CA ASP A 10 -10.83 -4.78 -5.80
C ASP A 10 -10.80 -3.54 -4.90
N TYR A 11 -10.47 -3.71 -3.61
CA TYR A 11 -10.34 -2.60 -2.69
C TYR A 11 -9.19 -1.66 -3.07
N TYR A 12 -8.02 -2.22 -3.43
CA TYR A 12 -6.88 -1.43 -3.89
C TYR A 12 -7.23 -0.61 -5.13
N LEU A 13 -7.95 -1.19 -6.09
CA LEU A 13 -8.37 -0.51 -7.31
C LEU A 13 -9.41 0.57 -7.03
N ALA A 14 -10.35 0.33 -6.12
CA ALA A 14 -11.30 1.36 -5.68
C ALA A 14 -10.55 2.59 -5.14
N ASP A 15 -9.59 2.41 -4.23
CA ASP A 15 -8.77 3.51 -3.69
C ASP A 15 -7.84 4.17 -4.72
N LEU A 16 -7.58 3.50 -5.85
CA LEU A 16 -6.78 4.04 -6.94
C LEU A 16 -7.61 4.94 -7.87
N TYR A 17 -8.87 4.59 -8.15
CA TYR A 17 -9.72 5.28 -9.12
C TYR A 17 -10.77 6.21 -8.48
N GLU A 18 -11.18 5.94 -7.24
CA GLU A 18 -12.08 6.78 -6.44
C GLU A 18 -11.29 7.57 -5.39
N ASP A 19 -10.28 8.30 -5.85
CA ASP A 19 -9.20 8.86 -5.01
C ASP A 19 -9.50 10.25 -4.42
N ASP A 20 -10.75 10.72 -4.41
CA ASP A 20 -11.07 12.09 -4.00
C ASP A 20 -10.67 12.40 -2.55
N ALA A 21 -10.96 11.50 -1.61
CA ALA A 21 -10.49 11.63 -0.23
C ALA A 21 -8.95 11.54 -0.15
N VAL A 22 -8.33 10.69 -0.97
CA VAL A 22 -6.88 10.53 -1.00
C VAL A 22 -6.19 11.81 -1.49
N LYS A 23 -6.73 12.49 -2.50
CA LYS A 23 -6.20 13.75 -3.03
C LYS A 23 -6.09 14.83 -1.96
N ASP A 24 -7.11 14.97 -1.12
CA ASP A 24 -7.09 15.94 -0.01
C ASP A 24 -5.97 15.59 0.98
N LEU A 25 -5.88 14.31 1.36
CA LEU A 25 -4.84 13.85 2.29
C LEU A 25 -3.42 13.89 1.70
N LEU A 26 -3.25 13.84 0.37
CA LEU A 26 -1.95 14.06 -0.29
C LEU A 26 -1.46 15.51 -0.14
N SER A 27 -2.38 16.46 0.04
CA SER A 27 -2.08 17.89 0.22
C SER A 27 -1.80 18.27 1.67
N TYR A 28 -2.23 17.44 2.62
CA TYR A 28 -2.02 17.66 4.04
C TYR A 28 -0.52 17.74 4.41
N ASN A 29 -0.16 18.75 5.20
CA ASN A 29 1.19 18.98 5.71
C ASN A 29 1.22 18.73 7.22
N PRO A 30 1.75 17.59 7.68
CA PRO A 30 1.74 17.26 9.10
C PRO A 30 2.66 18.20 9.89
N CYS A 31 2.12 18.81 10.95
CA CYS A 31 2.91 19.65 11.86
C CYS A 31 3.65 18.77 12.88
N LEU A 32 4.87 18.36 12.54
CA LEU A 32 5.64 17.38 13.31
C LEU A 32 6.63 18.01 14.30
N THR A 33 6.47 19.30 14.63
CA THR A 33 7.46 20.06 15.45
C THR A 33 6.83 20.79 16.65
N GLY A 34 7.33 20.55 17.86
CA GLY A 34 6.98 21.28 19.10
C GLY A 34 7.84 20.82 20.29
N ASN A 35 8.17 21.64 21.29
CA ASN A 35 9.16 21.27 22.33
C ASN A 35 8.54 20.49 23.51
N LEU A 36 9.08 19.30 23.82
CA LEU A 36 8.70 18.48 24.98
C LEU A 36 9.96 17.82 25.58
N SER A 37 9.98 17.68 26.91
CA SER A 37 11.02 17.02 27.69
C SER A 37 10.40 15.84 28.44
N TYR A 38 11.01 14.66 28.33
CA TYR A 38 10.56 13.42 28.98
C TYR A 38 11.79 12.71 29.54
N ASN A 39 11.72 12.21 30.78
CA ASN A 39 12.85 11.55 31.46
C ASN A 39 12.37 10.28 32.18
N PRO A 40 12.42 9.11 31.54
CA PRO A 40 12.22 7.80 32.17
C PRO A 40 13.55 7.14 32.57
N CYS A 41 13.47 6.14 33.47
CA CYS A 41 14.60 5.34 33.96
C CYS A 41 15.02 4.27 32.94
N LEU A 42 16.34 4.00 32.80
CA LEU A 42 16.86 3.03 31.84
C LEU A 42 16.46 1.58 32.18
N THR A 43 15.93 0.87 31.19
CA THR A 43 15.83 -0.59 31.14
C THR A 43 16.66 -1.09 29.96
N ASP A 44 17.60 -2.00 30.22
CA ASP A 44 18.57 -2.57 29.26
C ASP A 44 17.89 -3.57 28.30
N LEU A 45 17.01 -3.14 27.40
CA LEU A 45 16.23 -4.06 26.55
C LEU A 45 16.65 -4.14 25.06
N ILE A 46 17.75 -3.49 24.64
CA ILE A 46 18.15 -3.44 23.22
C ILE A 46 19.46 -4.19 22.98
N ASP A 47 19.33 -5.51 22.80
CA ASP A 47 20.45 -6.43 22.56
C ASP A 47 21.03 -6.32 21.13
N ASN A 48 20.22 -5.98 20.13
CA ASN A 48 20.66 -5.84 18.74
C ASN A 48 20.40 -4.42 18.20
N LYS A 49 21.50 -3.66 18.07
CA LYS A 49 21.45 -2.26 17.63
C LYS A 49 20.77 -2.09 16.27
N ILE A 50 20.99 -2.98 15.31
CA ILE A 50 20.46 -2.80 13.94
C ILE A 50 18.94 -2.97 13.92
N SER A 51 18.42 -4.05 14.51
CA SER A 51 16.99 -4.32 14.51
C SER A 51 16.19 -3.25 15.25
N THR A 52 16.75 -2.61 16.29
CA THR A 52 16.11 -1.49 16.97
C THR A 52 16.00 -0.26 16.08
N TYR A 53 17.07 0.11 15.36
CA TYR A 53 17.00 1.22 14.42
C TYR A 53 15.95 0.96 13.33
N LEU A 54 15.87 -0.27 12.81
CA LEU A 54 14.90 -0.63 11.77
C LEU A 54 13.46 -0.74 12.30
N GLY A 55 13.28 -1.28 13.50
CA GLY A 55 11.96 -1.30 14.17
C GLY A 55 11.46 0.11 14.48
N LEU A 56 12.35 1.06 14.80
CA LEU A 56 11.98 2.47 14.91
C LEU A 56 11.45 3.01 13.57
N VAL A 57 12.07 2.67 12.44
CA VAL A 57 11.60 3.08 11.11
C VAL A 57 10.19 2.56 10.86
N ASP A 58 9.95 1.28 11.12
CA ASP A 58 8.65 0.63 10.94
C ASP A 58 7.55 1.28 11.80
N ILE A 59 7.82 1.52 13.08
CA ILE A 59 6.88 2.17 14.01
C ILE A 59 6.57 3.61 13.57
N ILE A 60 7.60 4.39 13.22
CA ILE A 60 7.42 5.79 12.82
C ILE A 60 6.73 5.89 11.45
N PHE A 61 6.94 4.93 10.55
CA PHE A 61 6.21 4.87 9.28
C PHE A 61 4.72 4.66 9.53
N ALA A 62 4.35 3.72 10.39
CA ALA A 62 2.96 3.46 10.78
C ALA A 62 2.31 4.69 11.44
N TYR A 63 3.04 5.41 12.29
CA TYR A 63 2.61 6.68 12.86
C TYR A 63 2.39 7.77 11.79
N CYS A 64 3.30 7.92 10.83
CA CYS A 64 3.14 8.87 9.73
C CYS A 64 1.88 8.58 8.90
N TYR A 65 1.57 7.29 8.68
CA TYR A 65 0.33 6.89 8.00
C TYR A 65 -0.87 7.39 8.79
N ASP A 66 -0.93 7.08 10.08
CA ASP A 66 -2.06 7.46 10.93
C ASP A 66 -2.24 8.99 10.96
N VAL A 67 -1.18 9.74 11.25
CA VAL A 67 -1.20 11.21 11.25
C VAL A 67 -1.68 11.78 9.92
N ARG A 68 -1.25 11.22 8.78
CA ARG A 68 -1.71 11.69 7.47
C ARG A 68 -3.17 11.34 7.24
N SER A 69 -3.57 10.11 7.55
CA SER A 69 -4.94 9.62 7.32
C SER A 69 -6.00 10.27 8.22
N THR A 70 -5.56 10.84 9.34
CA THR A 70 -6.40 11.51 10.33
C THR A 70 -6.20 13.02 10.37
N GLU A 71 -5.41 13.56 9.45
CA GLU A 71 -5.07 15.00 9.39
C GLU A 71 -4.52 15.55 10.73
N GLY A 72 -3.79 14.69 11.47
CA GLY A 72 -3.16 15.02 12.75
C GLY A 72 -4.02 14.82 13.99
N GLU A 73 -5.29 14.41 13.85
CA GLU A 73 -6.17 14.16 15.00
C GLU A 73 -6.45 12.66 15.19
N HIS A 74 -5.71 12.03 16.12
CA HIS A 74 -5.92 10.62 16.46
C HIS A 74 -7.38 10.32 16.79
N ASN A 75 -7.88 9.18 16.30
CA ASN A 75 -9.22 8.70 16.52
C ASN A 75 -9.21 7.26 17.08
N VAL A 76 -10.40 6.66 17.23
CA VAL A 76 -10.55 5.32 17.83
C VAL A 76 -9.83 4.21 17.05
N GLU A 77 -9.58 4.42 15.76
CA GLU A 77 -8.86 3.48 14.88
C GLU A 77 -7.34 3.75 14.86
N SER A 78 -6.84 4.83 15.44
CA SER A 78 -5.42 5.19 15.36
C SER A 78 -4.53 4.15 16.03
N SER A 79 -4.89 3.68 17.22
CA SER A 79 -4.14 2.62 17.91
C SER A 79 -4.09 1.33 17.11
N TRP A 80 -5.22 0.96 16.48
CA TRP A 80 -5.29 -0.20 15.61
C TRP A 80 -4.43 0.01 14.36
N THR A 81 -4.53 1.17 13.71
CA THR A 81 -3.80 1.51 12.48
C THR A 81 -2.30 1.46 12.70
N ILE A 82 -1.79 2.15 13.73
CA ILE A 82 -0.35 2.18 14.05
C ILE A 82 0.15 0.76 14.38
N SER A 83 -0.57 0.06 15.26
CA SER A 83 -0.21 -1.32 15.65
C SER A 83 -0.23 -2.25 14.44
N LYS A 84 -1.26 -2.17 13.60
CA LYS A 84 -1.46 -3.07 12.48
C LYS A 84 -0.48 -2.80 11.35
N LEU A 85 -0.12 -1.55 11.08
CA LEU A 85 0.81 -1.22 10.01
C LEU A 85 2.27 -1.53 10.37
N SER A 86 2.65 -1.44 11.65
CA SER A 86 3.98 -1.86 12.09
C SER A 86 4.07 -3.38 12.23
N SER A 87 4.98 -4.03 11.48
CA SER A 87 5.30 -5.45 11.68
C SER A 87 5.99 -5.70 13.02
N THR A 88 6.83 -4.77 13.48
CA THR A 88 7.46 -4.81 14.79
C THR A 88 6.41 -4.89 15.91
N LEU A 89 5.30 -4.17 15.80
CA LEU A 89 4.24 -4.20 16.81
C LEU A 89 3.23 -5.34 16.65
N SER A 90 2.75 -5.57 15.41
CA SER A 90 1.68 -6.55 15.18
C SER A 90 2.14 -8.00 15.10
N TRP A 91 3.42 -8.23 14.76
CA TRP A 91 3.95 -9.58 14.54
C TRP A 91 5.28 -9.82 15.25
N LEU A 92 5.72 -8.88 16.09
CA LEU A 92 7.00 -8.94 16.83
C LEU A 92 8.20 -9.13 15.89
N ASP A 93 8.08 -8.60 14.68
CA ASP A 93 9.05 -8.84 13.62
C ASP A 93 10.34 -8.02 13.82
N THR A 94 11.45 -8.57 13.34
CA THR A 94 12.76 -7.94 13.39
C THR A 94 13.37 -7.89 12.01
N PHE A 95 13.77 -6.70 11.59
CA PHE A 95 14.33 -6.48 10.26
C PHE A 95 15.85 -6.57 10.24
N THR A 96 16.38 -6.92 9.07
CA THR A 96 17.83 -7.00 8.83
C THR A 96 18.34 -5.90 7.90
N SER A 97 17.43 -5.25 7.16
CA SER A 97 17.76 -4.16 6.23
C SER A 97 16.66 -3.11 6.11
N VAL A 98 17.04 -1.90 5.69
CA VAL A 98 16.10 -0.81 5.36
C VAL A 98 15.15 -1.21 4.24
N GLU A 99 15.66 -1.92 3.24
CA GLU A 99 14.86 -2.42 2.12
C GLU A 99 13.74 -3.35 2.59
N GLU A 100 14.08 -4.34 3.42
CA GLU A 100 13.10 -5.28 3.99
C GLU A 100 12.04 -4.54 4.81
N THR A 101 12.48 -3.60 5.64
CA THR A 101 11.62 -2.76 6.48
C THR A 101 10.62 -1.98 5.64
N LEU A 102 11.10 -1.18 4.66
CA LEU A 102 10.23 -0.34 3.83
C LEU A 102 9.31 -1.19 2.93
N ARG A 103 9.79 -2.32 2.40
CA ARG A 103 8.95 -3.24 1.63
C ARG A 103 7.79 -3.77 2.48
N ALA A 104 8.04 -4.09 3.75
CA ALA A 104 6.99 -4.48 4.69
C ALA A 104 6.01 -3.32 4.95
N CYS A 105 6.50 -2.13 5.32
CA CYS A 105 5.64 -0.97 5.57
C CYS A 105 4.71 -0.65 4.39
N TYR A 106 5.26 -0.61 3.17
CA TYR A 106 4.48 -0.35 1.96
C TYR A 106 3.43 -1.42 1.73
N ARG A 107 3.81 -2.70 1.80
CA ARG A 107 2.86 -3.80 1.58
C ARG A 107 1.70 -3.71 2.57
N ARG A 108 1.98 -3.42 3.84
CA ARG A 108 0.96 -3.33 4.90
C ARG A 108 0.01 -2.15 4.69
N CYS A 109 0.52 -1.01 4.25
CA CYS A 109 -0.32 0.14 3.88
C CYS A 109 -1.27 -0.15 2.73
N LEU A 110 -0.92 -1.10 1.86
CA LEU A 110 -1.75 -1.53 0.74
C LEU A 110 -2.67 -2.71 1.07
N CYS A 111 -2.56 -3.30 2.27
CA CYS A 111 -3.32 -4.50 2.66
C CYS A 111 -4.35 -4.26 3.77
N TYR A 112 -4.07 -3.36 4.71
CA TYR A 112 -4.81 -3.30 5.97
C TYR A 112 -5.69 -2.07 6.17
N PRO A 113 -5.21 -0.84 5.94
CA PRO A 113 -5.88 0.35 6.45
C PRO A 113 -7.02 0.79 5.53
N LEU A 114 -7.65 1.91 5.88
CA LEU A 114 -8.76 2.51 5.14
C LEU A 114 -8.33 2.97 3.74
N TYR A 115 -7.16 3.62 3.60
CA TYR A 115 -6.66 4.11 2.32
C TYR A 115 -5.46 3.29 1.83
N ARG A 116 -5.69 2.43 0.84
CA ARG A 116 -4.72 1.50 0.26
C ARG A 116 -4.20 2.03 -1.07
N ASN A 117 -3.60 3.20 -1.03
CA ASN A 117 -3.14 3.89 -2.23
C ASN A 117 -1.60 4.00 -2.28
N TRP A 118 -1.02 3.72 -3.46
CA TRP A 118 0.43 3.75 -3.65
C TRP A 118 1.04 5.14 -3.43
N GLU A 119 0.47 6.17 -4.05
CA GLU A 119 0.98 7.55 -3.95
C GLU A 119 0.83 8.09 -2.52
N PHE A 120 -0.27 7.74 -1.86
CA PHE A 120 -0.46 8.02 -0.43
C PHE A 120 0.67 7.40 0.41
N THR A 121 0.98 6.13 0.17
CA THR A 121 2.06 5.42 0.88
C THR A 121 3.43 6.04 0.59
N VAL A 122 3.68 6.51 -0.63
CA VAL A 122 4.89 7.25 -0.99
C VAL A 122 4.98 8.57 -0.20
N LYS A 123 3.87 9.28 0.01
CA LYS A 123 3.87 10.48 0.88
C LYS A 123 4.19 10.15 2.34
N VAL A 124 3.62 9.08 2.87
CA VAL A 124 3.93 8.59 4.22
C VAL A 124 5.44 8.27 4.38
N HIS A 125 6.06 7.68 3.36
CA HIS A 125 7.51 7.47 3.34
C HIS A 125 8.28 8.81 3.39
N HIS A 126 7.86 9.81 2.62
CA HIS A 126 8.47 11.14 2.71
C HIS A 126 8.33 11.79 4.09
N ASP A 127 7.15 11.67 4.73
CA ASP A 127 6.92 12.17 6.09
C ASP A 127 7.85 11.48 7.09
N THR A 128 8.03 10.16 6.95
CA THR A 128 8.97 9.38 7.76
C THR A 128 10.38 9.94 7.64
N VAL A 129 10.85 10.20 6.42
CA VAL A 129 12.17 10.85 6.19
C VAL A 129 12.25 12.23 6.86
N GLN A 130 11.17 13.01 6.86
CA GLN A 130 11.15 14.32 7.53
C GLN A 130 11.26 14.19 9.06
N ILE A 131 10.54 13.26 9.68
CA ILE A 131 10.63 12.99 11.13
C ILE A 131 12.06 12.60 11.51
N PHE A 132 12.67 11.69 10.75
CA PHE A 132 14.03 11.24 10.99
C PHE A 132 15.07 12.36 10.81
N ASN A 133 14.90 13.26 9.84
CA ASN A 133 15.72 14.48 9.72
C ASN A 133 15.56 15.42 10.93
N GLY A 134 14.41 15.41 11.60
CA GLY A 134 14.17 16.15 12.84
C GLY A 134 14.92 15.59 14.07
N GLY A 135 15.56 14.43 13.94
CA GLY A 135 16.42 13.83 14.96
C GLY A 135 15.71 13.35 16.22
N ARG A 136 16.51 13.04 17.27
CA ARG A 136 16.07 12.36 18.50
C ARG A 136 14.87 13.01 19.18
N GLN A 137 14.85 14.34 19.27
CA GLN A 137 13.76 15.06 19.93
C GLN A 137 12.44 14.91 19.18
N THR A 138 12.48 14.90 17.85
CA THR A 138 11.29 14.75 17.01
C THR A 138 10.77 13.31 17.10
N LEU A 139 11.67 12.34 16.97
CA LEU A 139 11.36 10.92 17.14
C LEU A 139 10.76 10.60 18.52
N LEU A 140 11.35 11.16 19.59
CA LEU A 140 10.82 10.99 20.95
C LEU A 140 9.39 11.52 21.09
N LYS A 141 9.04 12.64 20.44
CA LYS A 141 7.67 13.19 20.52
C LYS A 141 6.67 12.27 19.85
N CYS A 142 7.00 11.76 18.66
CA CYS A 142 6.16 10.79 17.96
C CYS A 142 5.94 9.55 18.82
N LEU A 143 7.01 9.02 19.43
CA LEU A 143 6.91 7.87 20.32
C LEU A 143 6.04 8.15 21.56
N LEU A 144 6.14 9.34 22.15
CA LEU A 144 5.27 9.73 23.27
C LEU A 144 3.81 9.90 22.87
N ASP A 145 3.54 10.35 21.65
CA ASP A 145 2.18 10.47 21.14
C ASP A 145 1.57 9.09 20.87
N ILE A 146 2.33 8.19 20.24
CA ILE A 146 1.98 6.77 20.11
C ILE A 146 1.71 6.17 21.49
N HIS A 147 2.58 6.43 22.47
CA HIS A 147 2.40 5.92 23.82
C HIS A 147 1.07 6.37 24.42
N ARG A 148 0.72 7.66 24.30
CA ARG A 148 -0.57 8.18 24.77
C ARG A 148 -1.74 7.53 24.03
N CYS A 149 -1.66 7.45 22.71
CA CYS A 149 -2.67 6.83 21.86
C CYS A 149 -2.96 5.38 22.31
N PHE A 150 -1.91 4.61 22.60
CA PHE A 150 -2.04 3.22 23.06
C PHE A 150 -2.55 3.10 24.51
N SER A 151 -2.23 4.03 25.40
CA SER A 151 -2.67 3.98 26.81
C SER A 151 -4.19 3.93 26.96
N GLU A 152 -4.93 4.54 26.02
CA GLU A 152 -6.38 4.63 26.05
C GLU A 152 -7.08 3.51 25.26
N SER A 153 -6.32 2.58 24.67
CA SER A 153 -6.84 1.58 23.75
C SER A 153 -6.55 0.14 24.19
N TYR A 154 -7.60 -0.67 24.34
CA TYR A 154 -7.48 -2.12 24.52
C TYR A 154 -7.42 -2.83 23.15
N PRO A 155 -6.49 -3.78 22.93
CA PRO A 155 -5.46 -4.28 23.83
C PRO A 155 -4.10 -3.54 23.71
N HIS A 156 -4.03 -2.45 22.93
CA HIS A 156 -2.79 -1.82 22.49
C HIS A 156 -1.93 -1.22 23.60
N TYR A 157 -2.49 -0.90 24.78
CA TYR A 157 -1.70 -0.44 25.93
C TYR A 157 -0.55 -1.41 26.29
N LEU A 158 -0.70 -2.71 26.01
CA LEU A 158 0.37 -3.71 26.21
C LEU A 158 1.60 -3.44 25.35
N LEU A 159 1.44 -2.83 24.17
CA LEU A 159 2.56 -2.49 23.29
C LEU A 159 3.41 -1.35 23.85
N ASN A 160 2.87 -0.55 24.78
CA ASN A 160 3.68 0.42 25.52
C ASN A 160 4.71 -0.27 26.40
N ASP A 161 4.27 -1.31 27.10
CA ASP A 161 5.14 -2.08 28.00
C ASP A 161 6.12 -2.96 27.21
N LEU A 162 5.71 -3.47 26.04
CA LEU A 162 6.53 -4.35 25.22
C LEU A 162 7.55 -3.63 24.32
N TYR A 163 7.24 -2.41 23.85
CA TYR A 163 8.08 -1.71 22.88
C TYR A 163 8.19 -0.20 23.14
N ILE A 164 7.06 0.52 23.21
CA ILE A 164 7.09 1.98 23.05
C ILE A 164 7.84 2.66 24.19
N THR A 165 7.71 2.16 25.42
CA THR A 165 8.42 2.70 26.59
C THR A 165 9.94 2.59 26.41
N ASP A 166 10.45 1.43 26.00
CA ASP A 166 11.88 1.23 25.78
C ASP A 166 12.40 2.04 24.61
N TYR A 167 11.62 2.20 23.53
CA TYR A 167 11.96 3.11 22.43
C TYR A 167 12.05 4.57 22.89
N CYS A 168 11.12 5.03 23.75
CA CYS A 168 11.16 6.38 24.33
C CYS A 168 12.43 6.61 25.16
N VAL A 169 12.84 5.62 25.95
CA VAL A 169 14.07 5.69 26.75
C VAL A 169 15.29 5.70 25.83
N TRP A 170 15.39 4.72 24.93
CA TRP A 170 16.57 4.50 24.10
C TRP A 170 16.86 5.66 23.14
N ILE A 171 15.82 6.22 22.49
CA ILE A 171 16.01 7.24 21.47
C ILE A 171 16.71 8.50 22.01
N GLN A 172 16.63 8.76 23.32
CA GLN A 172 17.29 9.88 23.99
C GLN A 172 18.82 9.75 23.99
N SER A 173 19.32 8.52 23.97
CA SER A 173 20.76 8.19 23.99
C SER A 173 21.28 7.63 22.66
N ALA A 174 20.40 7.41 21.68
CA ALA A 174 20.78 6.96 20.34
C ALA A 174 21.85 7.84 19.70
N ASP A 175 22.71 7.24 18.88
CA ASP A 175 23.81 7.95 18.21
C ASP A 175 23.27 8.76 17.04
N SER A 176 23.42 10.09 17.11
CA SER A 176 22.97 11.01 16.06
C SER A 176 23.61 10.72 14.69
N LYS A 177 24.85 10.20 14.63
CA LYS A 177 25.49 9.84 13.36
C LYS A 177 24.85 8.61 12.74
N GLN A 178 24.49 7.62 13.56
CA GLN A 178 23.79 6.42 13.10
C GLN A 178 22.38 6.78 12.61
N LEU A 179 21.67 7.64 13.34
CA LEU A 179 20.38 8.17 12.90
C LEU A 179 20.51 8.90 11.57
N GLN A 180 21.49 9.78 11.39
CA GLN A 180 21.69 10.47 10.11
C GLN A 180 21.98 9.48 8.98
N SER A 181 22.86 8.49 9.21
CA SER A 181 23.18 7.46 8.21
C SER A 181 21.94 6.65 7.83
N LEU A 182 21.08 6.34 8.80
CA LEU A 182 19.81 5.65 8.57
C LEU A 182 18.83 6.53 7.77
N THR A 183 18.71 7.82 8.10
CA THR A 183 17.90 8.78 7.35
C THR A 183 18.30 8.83 5.88
N GLU A 184 19.61 8.89 5.58
CA GLU A 184 20.09 8.89 4.20
C GLU A 184 19.79 7.56 3.49
N ALA A 185 19.89 6.43 4.20
CA ALA A 185 19.57 5.11 3.65
C ALA A 185 18.08 4.99 3.29
N ILE A 186 17.17 5.43 4.18
CA ILE A 186 15.72 5.46 3.94
C ILE A 186 15.41 6.36 2.74
N LYS A 187 15.93 7.59 2.76
CA LYS A 187 15.69 8.60 1.71
C LYS A 187 16.16 8.15 0.32
N LYS A 188 17.28 7.44 0.26
CA LYS A 188 17.86 6.95 -1.01
C LYS A 188 17.05 5.79 -1.60
N PHE A 189 16.29 5.08 -0.77
CA PHE A 189 15.61 3.87 -1.18
C PHE A 189 14.36 4.21 -2.02
N ASP A 190 14.40 3.84 -3.29
CA ASP A 190 13.35 4.09 -4.27
C ASP A 190 12.62 2.77 -4.58
N LEU A 191 11.64 2.44 -3.72
CA LEU A 191 10.84 1.22 -3.84
C LEU A 191 9.87 1.32 -5.03
N LYS A 192 9.80 0.29 -5.87
CA LYS A 192 8.87 0.23 -7.00
C LYS A 192 7.65 -0.64 -6.70
N LYS A 193 6.57 -0.41 -7.44
CA LYS A 193 5.31 -1.20 -7.34
C LYS A 193 5.54 -2.71 -7.50
N PHE A 194 6.51 -3.12 -8.30
CA PHE A 194 6.87 -4.53 -8.46
C PHE A 194 7.50 -5.12 -7.19
N ASP A 195 8.25 -4.32 -6.42
CA ASP A 195 9.00 -4.78 -5.27
C ASP A 195 8.09 -5.21 -4.10
N VAL A 196 6.89 -4.66 -3.97
CA VAL A 196 6.01 -5.10 -2.87
C VAL A 196 5.49 -6.52 -3.07
N GLY A 197 5.61 -7.11 -4.26
CA GLY A 197 5.23 -8.50 -4.52
C GLY A 197 3.72 -8.73 -4.57
N LEU A 198 2.93 -7.67 -4.74
CA LEU A 198 1.47 -7.70 -4.85
C LEU A 198 0.98 -7.68 -6.31
N ASN A 199 1.88 -7.77 -7.29
CA ASN A 199 1.58 -7.70 -8.73
C ASN A 199 0.82 -6.43 -9.16
N LEU A 200 0.97 -5.32 -8.42
CA LEU A 200 0.25 -4.07 -8.69
C LEU A 200 0.35 -3.60 -10.15
N PRO A 201 1.53 -3.61 -10.83
CA PRO A 201 1.60 -3.14 -12.22
C PRO A 201 0.69 -3.92 -13.17
N PHE A 202 0.52 -5.22 -12.93
CA PHE A 202 -0.30 -6.11 -13.76
C PHE A 202 -1.80 -5.91 -13.50
N ILE A 203 -2.17 -5.73 -12.23
CA ILE A 203 -3.58 -5.47 -11.85
C ILE A 203 -4.00 -4.10 -12.41
N GLU A 204 -3.18 -3.07 -12.22
CA GLU A 204 -3.44 -1.73 -12.73
C GLU A 204 -3.54 -1.67 -14.27
N SER A 205 -2.71 -2.42 -15.00
CA SER A 205 -2.77 -2.44 -16.46
C SER A 205 -4.05 -3.11 -16.96
N GLN A 206 -4.42 -4.26 -16.39
CA GLN A 206 -5.65 -4.96 -16.78
C GLN A 206 -6.90 -4.13 -16.53
N THR A 207 -6.99 -3.45 -15.38
CA THR A 207 -8.15 -2.60 -15.10
C THR A 207 -8.24 -1.43 -16.06
N LYS A 208 -7.10 -0.82 -16.44
CA LYS A 208 -7.08 0.25 -17.45
C LYS A 208 -7.54 -0.24 -18.81
N GLU A 209 -7.10 -1.42 -19.23
CA GLU A 209 -7.53 -2.03 -20.48
C GLU A 209 -9.04 -2.30 -20.48
N ALA A 210 -9.57 -2.91 -19.42
CA ALA A 210 -11.01 -3.17 -19.29
C ALA A 210 -11.85 -1.88 -19.30
N MET A 211 -11.41 -0.82 -18.61
CA MET A 211 -12.09 0.48 -18.63
C MET A 211 -12.12 1.11 -20.04
N VAL A 212 -11.06 0.93 -20.82
CA VAL A 212 -11.01 1.42 -22.21
C VAL A 212 -11.97 0.63 -23.10
N ASP A 213 -11.99 -0.69 -22.94
CA ASP A 213 -12.91 -1.57 -23.68
C ASP A 213 -14.37 -1.23 -23.40
N ASP A 214 -14.74 -1.00 -22.13
CA ASP A 214 -16.09 -0.57 -21.74
C ASP A 214 -16.50 0.77 -22.38
N VAL A 215 -15.57 1.73 -22.45
CA VAL A 215 -15.81 3.02 -23.11
C VAL A 215 -16.02 2.85 -24.62
N ILE A 216 -15.19 2.01 -25.27
CA ILE A 216 -15.32 1.72 -26.71
C ILE A 216 -16.65 1.01 -27.00
N GLU A 217 -17.05 0.04 -26.18
CA GLU A 217 -18.34 -0.64 -26.32
C GLU A 217 -19.53 0.33 -26.15
N ASN A 218 -19.48 1.21 -25.15
CA ASN A 218 -20.54 2.19 -24.91
C ASN A 218 -20.65 3.20 -26.06
N LEU A 219 -19.52 3.67 -26.61
CA LEU A 219 -19.50 4.47 -27.83
C LEU A 219 -20.11 3.74 -29.04
N GLY A 220 -19.83 2.43 -29.19
CA GLY A 220 -20.45 1.61 -30.25
C GLY A 220 -21.97 1.46 -30.12
N LYS A 221 -22.47 1.37 -28.88
CA LYS A 221 -23.92 1.35 -28.57
C LYS A 221 -24.58 2.71 -28.86
N ASP A 222 -23.89 3.82 -28.63
CA ASP A 222 -24.42 5.15 -28.93
C ASP A 222 -24.45 5.45 -30.44
N VAL A 223 -23.45 5.00 -31.20
CA VAL A 223 -23.41 5.15 -32.67
C VAL A 223 -24.51 4.35 -33.35
N SER A 224 -24.82 3.14 -32.86
CA SER A 224 -25.90 2.31 -33.41
C SER A 224 -27.32 2.84 -33.12
N ASN A 225 -27.47 3.75 -32.15
CA ASN A 225 -28.73 4.45 -31.87
C ASN A 225 -28.96 5.72 -32.71
N ILE A 226 -27.99 6.13 -33.55
CA ILE A 226 -28.19 7.21 -34.51
C ILE A 226 -29.09 6.69 -35.65
N LYS A 227 -30.38 6.99 -35.57
CA LYS A 227 -31.30 6.82 -36.70
C LYS A 227 -30.89 7.77 -37.83
N ILE A 228 -30.15 7.23 -38.80
CA ILE A 228 -29.96 7.88 -40.10
C ILE A 228 -31.36 8.01 -40.74
N PRO A 229 -31.79 9.22 -41.16
CA PRO A 229 -33.01 9.35 -41.94
C PRO A 229 -32.86 8.55 -43.23
N HIS A 230 -33.65 7.48 -43.34
CA HIS A 230 -33.76 6.68 -44.54
C HIS A 230 -34.59 7.47 -45.57
N ASP A 231 -33.90 8.28 -46.38
CA ASP A 231 -34.52 8.76 -47.63
C ASP A 231 -34.71 7.56 -48.55
N SER A 232 -35.96 7.35 -48.92
CA SER A 232 -36.44 6.21 -49.67
C SER A 232 -36.68 6.67 -51.09
N ASP A 233 -35.98 6.10 -52.06
CA ASP A 233 -36.30 6.05 -53.51
C ASP A 233 -35.33 5.01 -54.11
N ASP A 234 -35.69 3.73 -54.19
CA ASP A 234 -36.30 3.05 -55.36
C ASP A 234 -35.42 3.08 -56.63
N ASP A 235 -34.75 1.99 -56.99
CA ASP A 235 -35.29 0.98 -57.93
C ASP A 235 -34.20 -0.04 -58.35
N SER A 236 -34.70 -1.23 -58.65
CA SER A 236 -34.14 -2.54 -58.99
C SER A 236 -33.00 -2.67 -60.04
N THR A 237 -32.17 -3.72 -59.92
CA THR A 237 -32.11 -4.82 -60.91
C THR A 237 -31.25 -6.01 -60.49
N ASP A 238 -31.84 -7.17 -60.77
CA ASP A 238 -31.44 -8.57 -60.60
C ASP A 238 -30.20 -8.98 -61.43
N SER A 239 -29.32 -9.81 -60.86
CA SER A 239 -28.61 -10.82 -61.65
C SER A 239 -28.08 -11.96 -60.78
N SER A 240 -28.65 -13.13 -61.04
CA SER A 240 -28.35 -14.47 -60.56
C SER A 240 -26.98 -15.00 -60.99
N GLY A 241 -26.43 -15.92 -60.19
CA GLY A 241 -25.19 -16.64 -60.48
C GLY A 241 -24.89 -17.73 -59.44
N GLU A 242 -25.65 -18.82 -59.51
CA GLU A 242 -25.50 -20.05 -58.74
C GLU A 242 -24.49 -20.98 -59.44
N TYR A 243 -23.47 -21.47 -58.73
CA TYR A 243 -22.68 -22.64 -59.14
C TYR A 243 -22.39 -23.52 -57.91
N THR A 244 -22.76 -24.78 -58.05
CA THR A 244 -22.75 -25.87 -57.06
C THR A 244 -21.43 -26.65 -57.02
N GLU A 245 -21.09 -27.08 -55.80
CA GLU A 245 -20.51 -28.37 -55.33
C GLU A 245 -19.27 -29.02 -55.96
N THR A 246 -18.31 -29.43 -55.11
CA THR A 246 -18.02 -30.83 -54.68
C THR A 246 -16.71 -30.85 -53.84
N ASP A 247 -16.71 -31.38 -52.61
CA ASP A 247 -16.37 -32.78 -52.20
C ASP A 247 -14.83 -32.96 -52.10
N ASP A 248 -14.15 -33.66 -51.18
CA ASP A 248 -14.43 -34.58 -50.07
C ASP A 248 -13.11 -34.67 -49.24
N GLY A 249 -13.12 -35.24 -48.03
CA GLY A 249 -11.88 -35.73 -47.41
C GLY A 249 -11.82 -35.76 -45.89
N SER A 250 -12.64 -36.60 -45.26
CA SER A 250 -12.47 -37.06 -43.88
C SER A 250 -11.14 -37.80 -43.65
N THR A 251 -10.58 -37.74 -42.45
CA THR A 251 -10.20 -38.95 -41.68
C THR A 251 -9.86 -38.62 -40.23
N ASP A 252 -10.61 -39.28 -39.35
CA ASP A 252 -10.39 -39.41 -37.91
C ASP A 252 -9.10 -40.15 -37.55
N SER A 253 -8.56 -39.82 -36.37
CA SER A 253 -8.01 -40.84 -35.46
C SER A 253 -7.98 -40.31 -34.03
N GLU A 254 -8.94 -40.81 -33.23
CA GLU A 254 -8.85 -40.87 -31.77
C GLU A 254 -7.65 -41.72 -31.31
N CYS A 255 -7.03 -41.39 -30.16
CA CYS A 255 -6.80 -42.40 -29.11
C CYS A 255 -6.43 -41.77 -27.75
N SER A 256 -7.41 -41.87 -26.84
CA SER A 256 -7.37 -41.99 -25.37
C SER A 256 -6.04 -42.01 -24.58
N SER A 257 -6.03 -41.16 -23.55
CA SER A 257 -5.99 -41.48 -22.10
C SER A 257 -4.92 -42.41 -21.48
N LYS A 258 -4.45 -41.95 -20.29
CA LYS A 258 -3.73 -42.62 -19.18
C LYS A 258 -2.19 -42.50 -19.31
N LYS A 259 -1.40 -42.20 -18.26
CA LYS A 259 -1.54 -42.58 -16.85
C LYS A 259 -0.53 -41.81 -15.96
N LEU A 260 -0.91 -41.72 -14.69
CA LEU A 260 -0.19 -41.40 -13.45
C LEU A 260 1.34 -41.64 -13.36
N ARG A 261 1.95 -40.77 -12.55
CA ARG A 261 3.05 -40.95 -11.55
C ARG A 261 4.35 -41.65 -11.99
N CYS A 262 5.46 -40.92 -11.83
CA CYS A 262 6.39 -41.06 -10.70
C CYS A 262 7.02 -39.69 -10.42
#